data_AF-A0A191HWJ5-F1
#
_entry.id   AF-A0A191HWJ5-F1
#
_cell.length_a   1.000
_cell.length_b   1.000
_cell.length_c   1.000
_cell.angle_alpha   90.00
_cell.angle_beta   90.00
_cell.angle_gamma   90.00
#
_symmetry.space_group_name_H-M   'P 1'
#
loop_
_entity.id
_entity.type
_entity.pdbx_description
1 polymer ?
#
loop_
_entity_poly.entity_id
_entity_poly.type
_entity_poly.pdbx_seq_one_letter_code
_entity_poly.pdbx_strand_id
1 'polypeptide(L)' 'MLVNQEGDIVMEQGNMVFEIKDRTAYDAITLIRKASMKYTPEELWNYTLYASVEPCCMFIGAVYWA' A
#
# COMPACT_ATOMS: atom_id res chain seq x y z
N MET A 1 5.63 -2.91 -1.57
CA MET A 1 5.26 -3.64 -2.81
C MET A 1 3.98 -4.40 -2.56
N LEU A 2 3.09 -4.49 -3.55
CA LEU A 2 1.89 -5.33 -3.52
C LEU A 2 2.12 -6.53 -4.43
N VAL A 3 1.84 -7.72 -3.92
CA VAL A 3 2.07 -8.99 -4.62
C VAL A 3 0.75 -9.75 -4.70
N ASN A 4 0.40 -10.26 -5.88
CA ASN A 4 -0.81 -11.08 -6.04
C ASN A 4 -0.61 -12.51 -5.52
N GLN A 5 -1.67 -13.31 -5.53
CA GLN A 5 -1.62 -14.72 -5.12
C GLN A 5 -0.68 -15.59 -5.98
N GLU A 6 -0.41 -15.17 -7.21
CA GLU A 6 0.53 -15.84 -8.13
C GLU A 6 2.01 -15.53 -7.82
N GLY A 7 2.27 -14.56 -6.93
CA GLY A 7 3.63 -14.14 -6.57
C GLY A 7 4.20 -13.01 -7.43
N ASP A 8 3.41 -12.43 -8.33
CA ASP A 8 3.80 -11.30 -9.16
C ASP A 8 3.69 -9.98 -8.41
N ILE A 9 4.69 -9.11 -8.60
CA ILE A 9 4.64 -7.74 -8.12
C ILE A 9 3.69 -6.94 -9.01
N VAL A 10 2.51 -6.61 -8.48
CA VAL A 10 1.47 -5.89 -9.23
C VAL A 10 1.52 -4.38 -9.02
N MET A 11 2.17 -3.92 -7.96
CA MET A 11 2.34 -2.50 -7.67
C MET A 11 3.55 -2.22 -6.77
N GLU A 12 4.26 -1.14 -7.08
CA GLU A 12 5.32 -0.59 -6.25
C GLU A 12 5.13 0.91 -6.07
N GLN A 13 5.65 1.43 -4.96
CA GLN A 13 5.57 2.84 -4.63
C GLN A 13 6.72 3.22 -3.71
N GLY A 14 7.36 4.34 -4.02
CA GLY A 14 8.37 4.95 -3.15
C GLY A 14 7.76 5.98 -2.19
N ASN A 15 8.55 6.35 -1.17
CA ASN A 15 8.21 7.42 -0.25
C ASN A 15 8.23 8.78 -0.97
N MET A 16 7.17 9.56 -0.83
CA MET A 16 7.05 10.88 -1.47
C MET A 16 6.85 12.01 -0.46
N VAL A 17 7.00 11.75 0.85
CA VAL A 17 6.66 12.69 1.93
C VAL A 17 7.31 14.06 1.73
N PHE A 18 8.60 14.08 1.36
CA PHE A 18 9.34 15.32 1.17
C PHE A 18 9.11 15.95 -0.20
N GLU A 19 8.88 15.13 -1.23
CA GLU A 19 8.67 15.57 -2.61
C GLU A 19 7.37 16.35 -2.75
N ILE A 20 6.27 15.79 -2.24
CA ILE A 20 4.93 16.39 -2.37
C ILE A 20 4.46 17.11 -1.10
N LYS A 21 5.32 17.17 -0.07
CA LYS A 21 5.05 17.82 1.23
C LYS A 21 3.80 17.29 1.95
N ASP A 22 3.47 16.02 1.75
CA ASP A 22 2.38 15.31 2.42
C ASP A 22 2.96 14.34 3.44
N ARG A 23 2.71 14.60 4.73
CA ARG A 23 3.21 13.76 5.84
C ARG A 23 2.61 12.36 5.88
N THR A 24 1.54 12.11 5.13
CA THR A 24 0.90 10.80 4.99
C THR A 24 1.42 10.02 3.79
N ALA A 25 2.14 10.65 2.85
CA ALA A 25 2.60 10.05 1.60
C ALA A 25 3.83 9.13 1.76
N TYR A 26 3.85 8.33 2.82
CA TYR A 26 4.73 7.18 2.92
C TYR A 26 4.41 6.20 1.79
N ASP A 27 5.42 5.42 1.42
CA ASP A 27 5.37 4.40 0.38
C ASP A 27 4.14 3.50 0.54
N ALA A 28 3.92 2.95 1.74
CA ALA A 28 2.85 1.99 1.98
C ALA A 28 1.44 2.62 1.96
N ILE A 29 1.27 3.84 2.50
CA ILE A 29 0.01 4.59 2.43
C ILE A 29 -0.36 4.92 0.99
N THR A 30 0.62 5.44 0.25
CA THR A 30 0.39 5.81 -1.15
C THR A 30 0.06 4.57 -1.97
N LEU A 31 0.77 3.47 -1.74
CA LEU A 31 0.54 2.20 -2.42
C LEU A 31 -0.87 1.68 -2.15
N ILE A 32 -1.29 1.62 -0.88
CA ILE A 32 -2.61 1.06 -0.55
C ILE A 32 -3.75 1.94 -1.05
N ARG A 33 -3.60 3.27 -1.02
CA ARG A 33 -4.57 4.20 -1.61
C ARG A 33 -4.72 4.01 -3.12
N LYS A 34 -3.62 3.74 -3.83
CA LYS A 34 -3.67 3.44 -5.26
C LYS A 34 -4.26 2.04 -5.52
N ALA A 35 -3.93 1.08 -4.67
CA ALA A 35 -4.43 -0.28 -4.77
C ALA A 35 -5.95 -0.34 -4.58
N SER A 36 -6.51 0.31 -3.55
CA SER A 36 -7.96 0.33 -3.30
C SER A 36 -8.78 1.07 -4.35
N MET A 37 -8.14 1.94 -5.15
CA MET A 37 -8.79 2.56 -6.32
C MET A 37 -8.72 1.69 -7.58
N LYS A 38 -7.79 0.73 -7.63
CA LYS A 38 -7.50 -0.08 -8.83
C LYS A 38 -8.09 -1.48 -8.76
N TYR A 39 -8.11 -2.08 -7.58
CA TYR A 39 -8.51 -3.47 -7.35
C TYR A 39 -9.76 -3.53 -6.49
N THR A 40 -10.53 -4.61 -6.62
CA THR A 40 -11.67 -4.85 -5.75
C THR A 40 -11.23 -5.37 -4.37
N PRO A 41 -12.07 -5.25 -3.33
CA PRO A 41 -11.77 -5.83 -2.02
C PRO A 41 -11.48 -7.34 -2.08
N GLU A 42 -12.16 -8.09 -2.94
CA GLU A 42 -11.93 -9.53 -3.12
C GLU A 42 -10.56 -9.84 -3.73
N GLU A 43 -10.08 -9.01 -4.66
CA GLU A 43 -8.72 -9.14 -5.21
C GLU A 43 -7.68 -8.84 -4.11
N LEU A 44 -7.85 -7.71 -3.40
CA LEU A 44 -6.92 -7.27 -2.36
C LEU A 44 -6.83 -8.24 -1.19
N TRP A 45 -7.92 -8.94 -0.85
CA TRP A 45 -7.92 -9.99 0.17
C TRP A 45 -6.90 -11.11 -0.11
N ASN A 46 -6.66 -11.38 -1.40
CA ASN A 46 -5.72 -12.42 -1.84
C ASN A 46 -4.32 -11.86 -2.13
N TYR A 47 -4.09 -10.57 -1.90
CA TYR A 47 -2.81 -9.93 -2.16
C TYR A 47 -2.01 -9.76 -0.86
N THR A 48 -0.69 -9.73 -0.99
CA THR A 48 0.24 -9.52 0.13
C THR A 48 0.94 -8.18 -0.02
N LEU A 49 0.86 -7.35 1.01
CA LEU A 49 1.59 -6.08 1.10
C LEU A 49 2.93 -6.29 1.82
N TYR A 50 4.03 -6.03 1.12
CA TYR A 50 5.38 -5.99 1.69
C TYR A 50 5.77 -4.55 2.00
N ALA A 51 6.09 -4.29 3.26
CA ALA A 51 6.56 -3.00 3.75
C ALA A 51 8.03 -3.08 4.21
N SER A 52 8.78 -1.99 4.00
CA SER A 52 10.20 -1.88 4.33
C SER A 52 10.46 -1.62 5.82
N VAL A 53 9.45 -1.14 6.55
CA VAL A 53 9.51 -0.79 7.97
C VAL A 53 8.27 -1.28 8.69
N GLU A 54 8.39 -1.42 10.02
CA GLU A 54 7.25 -1.75 10.88
C GLU A 54 6.12 -0.73 10.71
N PRO A 55 4.86 -1.19 10.55
CA PRO A 55 3.75 -0.32 10.26
C PRO A 55 3.27 0.45 11.50
N CYS A 56 3.19 1.77 11.40
CA CYS A 56 2.56 2.60 12.42
C CYS A 56 1.01 2.52 12.34
N CYS A 57 0.32 3.11 13.32
CA CYS A 57 -1.15 3.07 13.40
C CYS A 57 -1.85 3.67 12.16
N MET A 58 -1.29 4.73 11.57
CA MET A 58 -1.79 5.32 10.32
C MET A 58 -1.74 4.31 9.18
N PHE A 59 -0.64 3.58 9.06
CA PHE A 59 -0.44 2.60 8.01
C PHE A 59 -1.35 1.38 8.20
N ILE A 60 -1.38 0.78 9.38
CA ILE A 60 -2.30 -0.35 9.66
C ILE A 60 -3.76 0.04 9.41
N GLY A 61 -4.17 1.23 9.86
CA GLY A 61 -5.53 1.71 9.62
C GLY A 61 -5.87 1.81 8.14
N ALA A 62 -4.95 2.30 7.30
CA ALA A 62 -5.16 2.39 5.86
C ALA A 62 -5.27 1.02 5.18
N VAL A 63 -4.48 0.03 5.63
CA VAL A 63 -4.56 -1.35 5.11
C VAL A 63 -5.86 -2.02 5.51
N TYR A 64 -6.32 -1.83 6.74
CA TYR A 64 -7.55 -2.45 7.23
C TYR A 64 -8.79 -2.02 6.44
N TRP A 65 -8.81 -0.79 5.92
CA TRP A 65 -9.94 -0.23 5.18
C TRP A 65 -9.78 -0.27 3.65
N ALA A 66 -8.68 -0.82 3.16
CA ALA A 66 -8.45 -0.99 1.73
C ALA A 66 -9.21 -2.20 1.19
#